data_AF-A0A1Z9FY36-F1
#
_entry.id   AF-A0A1Z9FY36-F1
#
_cell.length_a   1.000
_cell.length_b   1.000
_cell.length_c   1.000
_cell.angle_alpha   90.00
_cell.angle_beta   90.00
_cell.angle_gamma   90.00
#
_symmetry.space_group_name_H-M   'P 1'
#
loop_
_entity.id
_entity.type
_entity.pdbx_description
1 polymer ?
#
loop_
_entity_poly.entity_id
_entity_poly.type
_entity_poly.pdbx_seq_one_letter_code
_entity_poly.pdbx_strand_id
1 'polypeptide(L)'
;MKKKISKLSPEKNLQIIRNNIDKLDFKILKILSQRRKEVLKVIKIKPKNKIVDHQRISKMIKILITKGKKQNLEGFIIKNIWSTMIKSFIKLERIKYK
;
A
#
# COMPACT_ATOMS: atom_id res chain seq x y z
N MET A 1 41.30 20.39 -9.79
CA MET A 1 40.83 19.31 -10.70
C MET A 1 39.32 19.38 -10.81
N LYS A 2 38.77 19.83 -11.94
CA LYS A 2 37.30 19.84 -12.17
C LYS A 2 36.85 18.41 -12.46
N LYS A 3 36.11 17.77 -11.54
CA LYS A 3 35.45 16.48 -11.78
C LYS A 3 34.58 16.60 -13.03
N LYS A 4 34.86 15.80 -14.07
CA LYS A 4 34.00 15.66 -15.26
C LYS A 4 32.66 15.08 -14.82
N ILE A 5 31.63 15.92 -14.71
CA ILE A 5 30.25 15.48 -14.51
C ILE A 5 29.75 15.01 -15.87
N SER A 6 29.81 13.70 -16.15
CA SER A 6 29.08 13.16 -17.28
C SER A 6 27.58 13.16 -16.91
N LYS A 7 26.86 14.21 -17.30
CA LYS A 7 25.39 14.21 -17.24
C LYS A 7 24.89 13.10 -18.17
N LEU A 8 24.34 12.03 -17.61
CA LEU A 8 23.67 10.96 -18.35
C LEU A 8 22.58 11.55 -19.26
N SER A 9 22.26 10.87 -20.37
CA SER A 9 21.13 11.27 -21.21
C SER A 9 19.82 11.23 -20.39
N PRO A 10 18.82 12.06 -20.74
CA PRO A 10 17.52 12.05 -20.08
C PRO A 10 16.91 10.64 -19.98
N GLU A 11 17.06 9.83 -21.02
CA GLU A 11 16.59 8.43 -21.05
C GLU A 11 17.29 7.56 -20.00
N LYS A 12 18.62 7.67 -19.87
CA LYS A 12 19.37 6.92 -18.86
C LYS A 12 18.99 7.35 -17.44
N ASN A 13 18.78 8.64 -17.21
CA ASN A 13 18.29 9.13 -15.91
C ASN A 13 16.88 8.62 -15.60
N LEU A 14 15.98 8.64 -16.59
CA LEU A 14 14.63 8.12 -16.46
C LEU A 14 14.64 6.62 -16.13
N GLN A 15 15.49 5.84 -16.79
CA GLN A 15 15.59 4.41 -16.52
C GLN A 15 16.07 4.12 -15.10
N ILE A 16 17.03 4.91 -14.59
CA ILE A 16 17.48 4.79 -13.19
C ILE A 16 16.33 5.06 -12.22
N ILE A 17 15.53 6.11 -12.47
CA ILE A 17 14.38 6.44 -11.62
C ILE A 17 13.35 5.31 -11.66
N ARG A 18 13.01 4.77 -12.84
CA ARG A 18 12.07 3.63 -12.98
C ARG A 18 12.56 2.39 -12.23
N ASN A 19 13.84 2.04 -12.39
CA ASN A 19 14.43 0.91 -11.66
C ASN A 19 14.35 1.10 -10.13
N ASN A 20 14.39 2.34 -9.64
CA ASN A 20 14.21 2.61 -8.21
C ASN A 20 12.75 2.48 -7.78
N ILE A 21 11.79 2.88 -8.62
CA ILE A 21 10.34 2.66 -8.40
C ILE A 21 10.06 1.15 -8.34
N ASP A 22 10.54 0.37 -9.30
CA ASP A 22 10.32 -1.08 -9.35
C ASP A 22 10.82 -1.79 -8.08
N LYS A 23 11.98 -1.36 -7.56
CA LYS A 23 12.53 -1.86 -6.29
C LYS A 23 11.63 -1.53 -5.10
N LEU A 24 10.98 -0.36 -5.09
CA LEU A 24 9.99 -0.01 -4.07
C LEU A 24 8.73 -0.85 -4.21
N ASP A 25 8.28 -1.09 -5.44
CA ASP A 25 7.09 -1.91 -5.72
C ASP A 25 7.28 -3.36 -5.27
N PHE A 26 8.46 -3.94 -5.46
CA PHE A 26 8.76 -5.27 -4.93
C PHE A 26 8.71 -5.32 -3.39
N LYS A 27 9.12 -4.24 -2.70
CA LYS A 27 8.96 -4.14 -1.25
C LYS A 27 7.49 -4.03 -0.85
N ILE A 28 6.68 -3.27 -1.60
CA ILE A 28 5.23 -3.16 -1.40
C ILE A 28 4.57 -4.55 -1.55
N LEU A 29 4.93 -5.34 -2.57
CA LEU A 29 4.41 -6.71 -2.74
C LEU A 29 4.71 -7.61 -1.54
N LYS A 30 5.93 -7.53 -0.98
CA LYS A 30 6.30 -8.28 0.22
C LYS A 30 5.45 -7.89 1.42
N ILE A 31 5.23 -6.59 1.63
CA ILE A 31 4.39 -6.07 2.71
C ILE A 31 2.92 -6.50 2.52
N LEU A 32 2.40 -6.44 1.28
CA LEU A 32 1.05 -6.89 0.96
C LEU A 32 0.86 -8.38 1.25
N SER A 33 1.86 -9.21 0.94
CA SER A 33 1.85 -10.64 1.28
C SER A 33 1.78 -10.88 2.79
N GLN A 34 2.53 -10.11 3.58
CA GLN A 34 2.45 -10.15 5.05
C GLN A 34 1.09 -9.71 5.55
N ARG A 35 0.57 -8.58 5.05
CA ARG A 35 -0.78 -8.08 5.39
C ARG A 35 -1.86 -9.12 5.07
N ARG A 36 -1.74 -9.84 3.94
CA ARG A 36 -2.64 -10.94 3.58
C ARG A 36 -2.67 -12.04 4.65
N LYS A 37 -1.51 -12.43 5.19
CA LYS A 37 -1.45 -13.46 6.24
C LYS A 37 -2.24 -13.04 7.48
N GLU A 38 -2.15 -11.78 7.89
CA GLU A 38 -2.94 -11.25 9.01
C GLU A 38 -4.44 -11.22 8.70
N VAL A 39 -4.84 -10.82 7.50
CA VAL A 39 -6.25 -10.87 7.06
C VAL A 39 -6.80 -12.29 7.15
N LEU A 40 -6.03 -13.31 6.74
CA LEU A 40 -6.47 -14.70 6.85
C LEU A 40 -6.65 -15.18 8.31
N LYS A 41 -5.91 -14.61 9.28
CA LYS A 41 -6.15 -14.89 10.70
C LYS A 41 -7.47 -14.29 11.16
N VAL A 42 -7.81 -13.08 10.71
CA VAL A 42 -9.09 -12.41 11.03
C VAL A 42 -10.29 -13.26 10.60
N ILE A 43 -10.19 -13.95 9.46
CA ILE A 43 -11.23 -14.86 8.95
C ILE A 43 -11.54 -15.98 9.94
N LYS A 44 -10.55 -16.49 10.67
CA LYS A 44 -10.74 -17.59 11.63
C LYS A 44 -11.50 -17.17 12.90
N ILE A 45 -11.61 -15.86 13.15
CA ILE A 45 -12.10 -15.30 14.41
C ILE A 45 -13.45 -14.61 14.21
N LYS A 46 -13.65 -13.88 13.10
CA LYS A 46 -14.86 -13.10 12.88
C LYS A 46 -15.99 -13.95 12.30
N PRO A 47 -17.26 -13.68 12.67
CA PRO A 47 -18.39 -14.23 11.93
C PRO A 47 -18.56 -13.52 10.59
N LYS A 48 -19.06 -14.24 9.57
CA LYS A 48 -19.18 -13.78 8.17
C LYS A 48 -19.97 -12.47 8.02
N ASN A 49 -20.95 -12.23 8.89
CA ASN A 49 -21.77 -11.00 8.90
C ASN A 49 -21.02 -9.76 9.44
N LYS A 50 -19.86 -9.91 10.10
CA LYS A 50 -19.06 -8.81 10.67
C LYS A 50 -17.72 -8.57 9.95
N ILE A 51 -17.59 -9.06 8.71
CA ILE A 51 -16.38 -8.87 7.89
C ILE A 51 -16.14 -7.38 7.63
N VAL A 52 -17.19 -6.63 7.27
CA VAL A 52 -17.08 -5.20 6.99
C VAL A 52 -17.38 -4.40 8.26
N ASP A 53 -16.35 -3.73 8.77
CA ASP A 53 -16.44 -2.82 9.92
C ASP A 53 -16.16 -1.39 9.44
N HIS A 54 -17.23 -0.67 9.10
CA HIS A 54 -17.15 0.67 8.52
C HIS A 54 -16.53 1.70 9.48
N GLN A 55 -16.79 1.58 10.77
CA GLN A 55 -16.25 2.48 11.79
C GLN A 55 -14.73 2.30 11.92
N ARG A 56 -14.26 1.05 12.01
CA ARG A 56 -12.83 0.73 12.02
C ARG A 56 -12.13 1.20 10.74
N ILE A 57 -12.72 0.96 9.57
CA ILE A 57 -12.15 1.36 8.28
C ILE A 57 -11.98 2.88 8.23
N SER A 58 -13.02 3.64 8.60
CA SER A 58 -12.99 5.10 8.64
C SER A 58 -11.90 5.61 9.59
N LYS A 59 -11.85 5.08 10.82
CA LYS A 59 -10.82 5.43 11.82
C LYS A 59 -9.41 5.13 11.32
N MET A 60 -9.21 3.96 10.71
CA MET A 60 -7.91 3.56 10.16
C MET A 60 -7.44 4.49 9.04
N ILE A 61 -8.32 4.84 8.08
CA ILE A 61 -7.98 5.76 6.99
C ILE A 61 -7.62 7.14 7.55
N LYS A 62 -8.39 7.68 8.52
CA LYS A 62 -8.07 8.96 9.17
C LYS A 62 -6.67 8.95 9.80
N ILE A 63 -6.35 7.90 10.56
CA ILE A 63 -5.03 7.75 11.19
C ILE A 63 -3.90 7.69 10.15
N LEU A 64 -4.10 6.95 9.06
CA LEU A 64 -3.12 6.83 7.99
C LEU A 64 -2.89 8.15 7.26
N ILE A 65 -3.95 8.91 6.98
CA ILE A 65 -3.85 10.24 6.38
C ILE A 65 -3.03 11.16 7.28
N THR A 66 -3.32 11.19 8.59
CA THR A 66 -2.56 12.01 9.55
C THR A 66 -1.08 11.60 9.60
N LYS A 67 -0.78 10.29 9.60
CA LYS A 67 0.61 9.80 9.61
C LYS A 67 1.34 10.07 8.29
N GLY A 68 0.69 9.86 7.15
CA GLY A 68 1.32 10.06 5.85
C GLY A 68 1.53 11.54 5.49
N LYS A 69 0.65 12.44 5.95
CA LYS A 69 0.89 13.89 5.85
C LYS A 69 2.21 14.32 6.51
N LYS A 70 2.59 13.68 7.63
CA LYS A 70 3.90 13.93 8.29
C LYS A 70 5.10 13.43 7.47
N GLN A 71 4.86 12.64 6.43
CA GLN A 71 5.86 12.10 5.50
C GLN A 71 5.73 12.71 4.10
N ASN A 72 5.06 13.87 3.97
CA ASN A 72 4.82 14.54 2.69
C ASN A 72 4.02 13.71 1.67
N LEU A 73 3.12 12.84 2.14
CA LEU A 73 2.16 12.13 1.29
C LEU A 73 0.80 12.82 1.32
N GLU A 74 0.23 13.02 0.14
CA GLU A 74 -1.05 13.66 -0.04
C GLU A 74 -2.18 12.76 0.50
N GLY A 75 -3.13 13.39 1.20
CA GLY A 75 -4.24 12.67 1.82
C GLY A 75 -5.09 11.88 0.83
N PHE A 76 -5.23 12.36 -0.41
CA PHE A 76 -6.00 11.67 -1.45
C PHE A 76 -5.30 10.38 -1.92
N ILE A 77 -3.97 10.38 -2.04
CA ILE A 77 -3.18 9.19 -2.41
C ILE A 77 -3.39 8.09 -1.36
N ILE A 78 -3.25 8.45 -0.08
CA ILE A 78 -3.44 7.53 1.05
C ILE A 78 -4.87 7.01 1.08
N LYS A 79 -5.86 7.90 0.95
CA LYS A 79 -7.27 7.49 0.95
C LYS A 79 -7.55 6.49 -0.18
N ASN A 80 -7.08 6.75 -1.39
CA ASN A 80 -7.38 5.94 -2.56
C ASN A 80 -6.69 4.57 -2.48
N ILE A 81 -5.38 4.53 -2.20
CA ILE A 81 -4.62 3.27 -2.13
C ILE A 81 -5.20 2.36 -1.03
N TRP A 82 -5.40 2.89 0.18
CA TRP A 82 -5.91 2.05 1.27
C TRP A 82 -7.36 1.65 1.09
N SER A 83 -8.22 2.51 0.53
CA SER A 83 -9.61 2.13 0.23
C SER A 83 -9.68 0.98 -0.76
N THR A 84 -8.90 1.05 -1.86
CA THR A 84 -8.82 -0.02 -2.84
C THR A 84 -8.24 -1.30 -2.23
N MET A 85 -7.14 -1.18 -1.47
CA MET A 85 -6.53 -2.32 -0.79
C MET A 85 -7.53 -3.02 0.16
N ILE A 86 -8.24 -2.26 1.01
CA ILE A 86 -9.24 -2.81 1.94
C ILE A 86 -10.36 -3.53 1.19
N LYS A 87 -10.91 -2.92 0.13
CA LYS A 87 -11.93 -3.55 -0.72
C LYS A 87 -11.46 -4.89 -1.29
N SER A 88 -10.23 -4.93 -1.80
CA SER A 88 -9.63 -6.18 -2.33
C SER A 88 -9.48 -7.26 -1.27
N PHE A 89 -9.09 -6.90 -0.05
CA PHE A 89 -8.98 -7.86 1.05
C PHE A 89 -10.33 -8.33 1.59
N ILE A 90 -11.34 -7.46 1.65
CA ILE A 90 -12.73 -7.87 1.97
C ILE A 90 -13.24 -8.87 0.92
N LYS A 91 -12.93 -8.65 -0.37
CA LYS A 91 -13.26 -9.61 -1.43
C LYS A 91 -12.58 -10.95 -1.19
N LEU A 92 -11.29 -10.96 -0.84
CA LEU A 92 -10.56 -12.18 -0.48
C LEU A 92 -11.21 -12.89 0.72
N GLU A 93 -11.57 -12.15 1.77
CA GLU A 93 -12.23 -12.70 2.95
C GLU A 93 -13.52 -13.41 2.54
N ARG A 94 -14.40 -12.74 1.78
CA ARG A 94 -15.67 -13.32 1.29
C ARG A 94 -15.47 -14.61 0.50
N ILE A 95 -14.42 -14.71 -0.33
CA ILE A 95 -14.09 -15.94 -1.08
C ILE A 95 -13.64 -17.08 -0.15
N LYS A 96 -12.99 -16.76 0.96
CA LYS A 96 -12.41 -17.73 1.90
C LYS A 96 -13.37 -18.17 3.02
N TYR A 97 -14.40 -17.38 3.34
CA TYR A 97 -15.55 -17.82 4.14
C TYR A 97 -16.44 -18.77 3.31
N LYS A 98 -15.99 -20.02 3.17
CA LYS A 98 -16.88 -21.14 2.85
C LYS A 98 -17.69 -21.46 4.09
#